data_AF-A0A3A5Q8E9-F1
#
_entry.id   AF-A0A3A5Q8E9-F1
#
_cell.length_a   1.000
_cell.length_b   1.000
_cell.length_c   1.000
_cell.angle_alpha   90.00
_cell.angle_beta   90.00
_cell.angle_gamma   90.00
#
_symmetry.space_group_name_H-M   'P 1'
#
loop_
_entity.id
_entity.type
_entity.pdbx_description
1 polymer ?
#
loop_
_entity_poly.entity_id
_entity_poly.type
_entity_poly.pdbx_seq_one_letter_code
_entity_poly.pdbx_strand_id
1 'polypeptide(L)'
;MTLTSKQRAFLNSQAHSLKPIIQIGKNGLNDQIKTSVRQALDARELIKVTLLQNTDENIHEVAEILEEEIGVDTVQKIGRILILYKQSSKKENRKISVKVKEI
;
A
#
# COMPACT_ATOMS: atom_id res chain seq x y z
N MET A 1 -8.00 -6.73 6.64
CA MET A 1 -8.06 -7.11 8.08
C MET A 1 -8.03 -5.80 8.84
N THR A 2 -9.10 -5.41 9.54
CA THR A 2 -9.23 -4.00 9.97
C THR A 2 -8.12 -3.56 10.92
N LEU A 3 -7.18 -2.75 10.42
CA LEU A 3 -6.08 -2.16 11.20
C LEU A 3 -6.62 -1.24 12.30
N THR A 4 -6.13 -1.39 13.52
CA THR A 4 -6.50 -0.49 14.64
C THR A 4 -5.87 0.90 14.47
N SER A 5 -6.39 1.90 15.16
CA SER A 5 -5.86 3.27 15.11
C SER A 5 -4.37 3.35 15.51
N LYS A 6 -3.93 2.56 16.50
CA LYS A 6 -2.52 2.49 16.93
C LYS A 6 -1.64 1.86 15.85
N GLN A 7 -2.10 0.76 15.24
CA GLN A 7 -1.39 0.09 14.16
C GLN A 7 -1.27 0.99 12.93
N ARG A 8 -2.33 1.71 12.57
CA ARG A 8 -2.29 2.71 11.48
C ARG A 8 -1.30 3.83 11.78
N ALA A 9 -1.25 4.36 13.00
CA ALA A 9 -0.29 5.40 13.38
C ALA A 9 1.16 4.91 13.24
N PHE A 10 1.45 3.69 13.71
CA PHE A 10 2.76 3.06 13.54
C PHE A 10 3.14 2.87 12.07
N LEU A 11 2.25 2.29 11.26
CA LEU A 11 2.48 2.10 9.82
C LEU A 11 2.69 3.42 9.08
N ASN A 12 1.98 4.48 9.47
CA ASN A 12 2.17 5.82 8.91
C ASN A 12 3.54 6.41 9.25
N SER A 13 4.00 6.25 10.50
CA SER A 13 5.35 6.66 10.91
C SER A 13 6.41 5.93 10.08
N GLN A 14 6.27 4.60 9.94
CA GLN A 14 7.17 3.79 9.12
C GLN A 14 7.13 4.19 7.64
N ALA A 15 5.95 4.52 7.13
CA ALA A 15 5.78 4.95 5.75
C ALA A 15 6.41 6.31 5.48
N HIS A 16 6.50 7.22 6.46
CA HIS A 16 6.98 8.59 6.25
C HIS A 16 8.33 8.65 5.50
N SER A 17 9.29 7.84 5.93
CA SER A 17 10.64 7.76 5.34
C SER A 17 10.70 7.00 4.00
N LEU A 18 9.63 6.32 3.59
CA LEU A 18 9.60 5.58 2.32
C LEU A 18 9.37 6.51 1.14
N LYS A 19 10.04 6.24 0.03
CA LYS A 19 9.73 6.84 -1.27
C LYS A 19 8.64 6.02 -1.99
N PRO A 20 7.73 6.64 -2.75
CA PRO A 20 6.82 5.91 -3.63
C PRO A 20 7.61 5.08 -4.63
N ILE A 21 7.30 3.79 -4.71
CA ILE A 21 7.97 2.86 -5.64
C ILE A 21 7.05 2.41 -6.77
N ILE A 22 5.74 2.59 -6.61
CA ILE A 22 4.74 2.34 -7.65
C ILE A 22 4.12 3.68 -8.03
N GLN A 23 3.93 3.90 -9.33
CA GLN A 23 3.33 5.11 -9.86
C GLN A 23 2.21 4.75 -10.82
N ILE A 24 1.06 5.41 -10.68
CA ILE A 24 -0.11 5.26 -11.55
C ILE A 24 -0.18 6.52 -12.41
N GLY A 25 0.14 6.38 -13.70
CA GLY A 25 0.10 7.45 -14.68
C GLY A 25 -1.14 7.37 -15.57
N LYS A 26 -1.06 7.99 -16.75
CA LYS A 26 -2.15 8.08 -17.74
C LYS A 26 -2.87 6.77 -18.07
N ASN A 27 -2.19 5.63 -18.01
CA ASN A 27 -2.78 4.31 -18.29
C ASN A 27 -3.60 3.75 -17.11
N GLY A 28 -3.76 4.52 -16.03
CA GLY A 28 -4.55 4.17 -14.85
C GLY A 28 -4.06 2.92 -14.13
N LEU A 29 -4.93 2.39 -13.27
CA LEU A 29 -4.70 1.11 -12.62
C LEU A 29 -4.95 -0.04 -13.62
N ASN A 30 -3.90 -0.79 -13.95
CA ASN A 30 -3.97 -1.94 -14.85
C ASN A 30 -3.30 -3.18 -14.23
N ASP A 31 -3.41 -4.33 -14.89
CA ASP A 31 -2.87 -5.61 -14.37
C ASP A 31 -1.36 -5.61 -14.13
N GLN A 32 -0.59 -4.85 -14.90
CA GLN A 32 0.85 -4.71 -14.69
C GLN A 32 1.13 -3.95 -13.39
N ILE A 33 0.39 -2.88 -13.12
CA ILE A 33 0.47 -2.15 -11.84
C ILE A 33 0.00 -3.04 -10.68
N LYS A 34 -1.14 -3.73 -10.81
CA LYS A 34 -1.65 -4.66 -9.79
C LYS A 34 -0.61 -5.74 -9.46
N THR A 35 0.05 -6.30 -10.47
CA THR A 35 1.13 -7.28 -10.30
C THR A 35 2.33 -6.68 -9.58
N SER A 36 2.74 -5.46 -9.95
CA SER A 36 3.84 -4.75 -9.30
C SER A 36 3.54 -4.45 -7.83
N VAL A 37 2.30 -4.05 -7.52
CA VAL A 37 1.82 -3.83 -6.14
C VAL A 37 1.91 -5.12 -5.33
N ARG A 38 1.43 -6.25 -5.88
CA ARG A 38 1.52 -7.57 -5.22
C ARG A 38 2.95 -7.95 -4.89
N GLN A 39 3.85 -7.84 -5.86
CA GLN A 39 5.27 -8.18 -5.68
C GLN A 39 5.95 -7.27 -4.66
N ALA A 40 5.68 -5.97 -4.74
CA ALA A 40 6.25 -4.99 -3.82
C ALA A 40 5.78 -5.19 -2.38
N LEU A 41 4.51 -5.54 -2.18
CA LEU A 41 3.95 -5.87 -0.88
C LEU A 41 4.48 -7.19 -0.32
N ASP A 42 4.65 -8.22 -1.14
CA ASP A 42 5.24 -9.49 -0.67
C ASP A 42 6.69 -9.31 -0.21
N ALA A 43 7.43 -8.39 -0.85
CA ALA A 43 8.83 -8.10 -0.51
C ALA A 43 8.99 -7.15 0.69
N ARG A 44 8.09 -6.17 0.87
CA ARG A 44 8.29 -5.06 1.82
C ARG A 44 7.20 -4.88 2.85
N GLU A 45 6.06 -5.54 2.68
CA GLU A 45 4.82 -5.44 3.48
C GLU A 45 4.14 -4.07 3.51
N LEU A 46 4.89 -2.98 3.38
CA LEU A 46 4.43 -1.61 3.40
C LEU A 46 5.02 -0.86 2.20
N ILE A 47 4.15 -0.27 1.38
CA ILE A 47 4.57 0.47 0.19
C ILE A 47 3.82 1.79 0.07
N LYS A 48 4.44 2.73 -0.66
CA LYS A 48 3.80 3.94 -1.16
C LYS A 48 3.55 3.81 -2.65
N VAL A 49 2.31 4.07 -3.04
CA VAL A 49 1.87 4.23 -4.41
C VAL A 49 1.57 5.71 -4.64
N THR A 50 1.98 6.27 -5.76
CA THR A 50 1.65 7.66 -6.11
C THR A 50 0.84 7.70 -7.39
N LEU A 51 -0.21 8.51 -7.42
CA LEU A 51 -0.98 8.81 -8.61
C LEU A 51 -0.35 10.06 -9.25
N LEU A 52 0.12 9.96 -10.49
CA LEU A 52 0.72 11.07 -11.21
C LEU A 52 -0.35 12.03 -11.69
N GLN A 53 -0.05 13.31 -11.86
CA GLN A 53 -1.06 14.34 -12.20
C GLN A 53 -1.79 14.09 -13.53
N ASN A 54 -1.23 13.26 -14.41
CA ASN A 54 -1.80 12.90 -15.71
C ASN A 54 -2.73 11.68 -15.67
N THR A 55 -3.07 11.16 -14.48
CA THR A 55 -4.08 10.12 -14.32
C THR A 55 -5.41 10.73 -13.89
N ASP A 56 -6.48 10.30 -14.55
CA ASP A 56 -7.88 10.60 -14.20
C ASP A 56 -8.39 9.72 -13.05
N GLU A 57 -7.60 8.71 -12.66
CA GLU A 57 -7.91 7.81 -11.54
C GLU A 57 -8.09 8.56 -10.22
N ASN A 58 -9.13 8.19 -9.47
CA ASN A 58 -9.34 8.67 -8.11
C ASN A 58 -8.57 7.79 -7.10
N ILE A 59 -7.88 8.42 -6.14
CA ILE A 59 -7.16 7.69 -5.09
C ILE A 59 -8.08 6.82 -4.21
N HIS A 60 -9.35 7.21 -4.06
CA HIS A 60 -10.34 6.45 -3.31
C HIS A 60 -10.73 5.17 -4.06
N GLU A 61 -11.03 5.29 -5.36
CA GLU A 61 -11.39 4.15 -6.22
C GLU A 61 -10.21 3.19 -6.37
N VAL A 62 -9.01 3.71 -6.62
CA VAL A 62 -7.79 2.88 -6.69
C VAL A 62 -7.57 2.12 -5.38
N ALA A 63 -7.77 2.78 -4.23
CA ALA A 63 -7.63 2.11 -2.94
C ALA A 63 -8.64 0.97 -2.80
N GLU A 64 -9.92 1.23 -3.10
CA GLU A 64 -10.99 0.23 -3.02
C GLU A 64 -10.72 -0.97 -3.92
N ILE A 65 -10.37 -0.73 -5.19
CA ILE A 65 -10.03 -1.80 -6.14
C ILE A 65 -8.85 -2.63 -5.63
N LEU A 66 -7.80 -2.00 -5.09
CA LEU A 66 -6.65 -2.73 -4.55
C LEU A 66 -7.02 -3.53 -3.30
N GLU A 67 -7.88 -2.99 -2.43
CA GLU A 67 -8.40 -3.68 -1.25
C GLU A 67 -9.21 -4.93 -1.66
N GLU A 68 -10.08 -4.82 -2.68
CA GLU A 68 -10.90 -5.93 -3.18
C GLU A 68 -10.10 -6.97 -3.97
N GLU A 69 -9.31 -6.55 -4.97
CA GLU A 69 -8.62 -7.44 -5.92
C GLU A 69 -7.32 -8.05 -5.38
N ILE A 70 -6.72 -7.42 -4.38
CA ILE A 70 -5.45 -7.85 -3.81
C ILE A 70 -5.58 -8.23 -2.34
N GLY A 71 -6.61 -7.75 -1.62
CA GLY A 71 -6.73 -7.99 -0.18
C GLY A 71 -5.61 -7.29 0.60
N VAL A 72 -5.34 -6.03 0.26
CA VAL A 72 -4.45 -5.15 1.02
C VAL A 72 -5.27 -4.36 2.03
N ASP A 73 -4.60 -3.74 3.00
CA ASP A 73 -5.23 -2.79 3.90
C ASP A 73 -4.71 -1.38 3.60
N THR A 74 -5.63 -0.45 3.34
CA THR A 74 -5.28 0.96 3.14
C THR A 74 -4.95 1.62 4.49
N VAL A 75 -3.71 2.06 4.66
CA VAL A 75 -3.23 2.70 5.89
C VAL A 75 -3.62 4.18 5.92
N GLN A 76 -3.35 4.89 4.83
CA GLN A 76 -3.65 6.32 4.69
C GLN A 76 -3.66 6.73 3.22
N LYS A 77 -4.49 7.74 2.90
CA LYS A 77 -4.60 8.42 1.61
C LYS A 77 -4.17 9.88 1.82
N ILE A 78 -3.09 10.33 1.19
CA ILE A 78 -2.50 11.67 1.39
C ILE A 78 -2.34 12.36 0.04
N GLY A 79 -3.28 13.22 -0.33
CA GLY A 79 -3.28 13.86 -1.65
C GLY A 79 -3.28 12.80 -2.75
N ARG A 80 -2.18 12.68 -3.49
CA ARG A 80 -1.99 11.66 -4.55
C ARG A 80 -1.15 10.46 -4.10
N ILE A 81 -0.81 10.34 -2.82
CA ILE A 81 -0.02 9.22 -2.28
C ILE A 81 -0.95 8.29 -1.49
N LEU A 82 -0.89 7.01 -1.83
CA LEU A 82 -1.60 5.92 -1.16
C LEU A 82 -0.58 5.05 -0.41
N ILE A 83 -0.83 4.83 0.87
CA ILE A 83 -0.01 3.96 1.72
C ILE A 83 -0.77 2.64 1.92
N LEU A 84 -0.15 1.55 1.46
CA LEU A 84 -0.75 0.22 1.47
C LEU A 84 0.08 -0.71 2.33
N TYR A 85 -0.61 -1.54 3.10
CA TYR A 85 -0.01 -2.58 3.91
C TYR A 85 -0.63 -3.94 3.61
N LYS A 86 0.21 -4.97 3.57
CA LYS A 86 -0.22 -6.37 3.55
C LYS A 86 0.85 -7.22 4.20
N GLN A 87 0.45 -8.11 5.09
CA GLN A 87 1.38 -9.08 5.67
C GLN A 87 1.94 -9.97 4.55
N SER A 88 3.26 -10.12 4.50
CA SER A 88 3.92 -10.96 3.49
C SER A 88 3.59 -12.44 3.69
N SER A 89 3.44 -13.17 2.60
CA SER A 89 3.27 -14.62 2.64
C SER A 89 4.56 -15.30 3.14
N LYS A 90 5.73 -14.76 2.77
CA LYS A 90 7.03 -15.32 3.15
C LYS A 90 7.45 -14.86 4.54
N LYS A 91 7.75 -15.81 5.43
CA LYS A 91 8.14 -15.50 6.82
C LYS A 91 9.39 -14.62 6.92
N GLU A 92 10.33 -14.76 5.99
CA GLU A 92 11.58 -13.97 5.95
C GLU A 92 11.36 -12.46 5.74
N ASN A 93 10.26 -12.09 5.06
CA ASN A 93 9.92 -10.69 4.77
C ASN A 93 9.02 -10.07 5.85
N ARG A 94 8.58 -10.87 6.84
CA ARG A 94 7.70 -10.42 7.93
C ARG A 94 8.48 -9.64 8.98
N LYS A 95 8.77 -8.38 8.68
CA LYS A 95 9.48 -7.46 9.59
C LYS A 95 8.54 -6.41 10.17
N ILE A 96 7.62 -5.90 9.35
CA ILE A 96 6.65 -4.89 9.75
C ILE A 96 5.48 -5.59 10.43
N SER A 97 5.00 -6.71 9.88
CA SER A 97 3.86 -7.42 10.45
C SER A 97 4.09 -7.98 11.85
N VAL A 98 5.33 -8.31 12.20
CA VAL A 98 5.70 -8.73 13.57
C VAL A 98 5.50 -7.56 14.54
N LYS A 99 6.08 -6.39 14.22
CA LYS A 99 5.95 -5.19 15.05
C LYS A 99 4.50 -4.70 15.16
N VAL A 100 3.73 -4.80 14.07
CA VAL A 100 2.30 -4.43 14.07
C VAL A 100 1.49 -5.31 15.02
N LYS A 101 1.84 -6.59 15.19
CA LYS A 101 1.17 -7.51 16.12
C LYS A 101 1.51 -7.25 17.59
N GLU A 102 2.64 -6.60 17.85
CA GLU A 102 3.06 -6.21 19.21
C GLU A 102 2.38 -4.92 19.69
N ILE A 103 1.60 -4.25 18.82
CA ILE A 103 0.85 -3.00 19.08
C ILE A 103 -0.64 -3.29 19.24
#